data_AF-V5F6V5-F1
#
_entry.id   AF-V5F6V5-F1
#
_cell.length_a   1.000
_cell.length_b   1.000
_cell.length_c   1.000
_cell.angle_alpha   90.00
_cell.angle_beta   90.00
_cell.angle_gamma   90.00
#
_symmetry.space_group_name_H-M   'P 1'
#
loop_
_entity.id
_entity.type
_entity.pdbx_description
1 polymer ?
#
loop_
_entity_poly.entity_id
_entity_poly.type
_entity_poly.pdbx_seq_one_letter_code
_entity_poly.pdbx_strand_id
1 'polypeptide(L)'
;MNTLFFVSHSHENNVSYEDVVDWNPSDIYRLKKAVIKQSLREIGDQRRSTTMRREALNWLMSNDVHPFSAIVCCQAHKLDLEHLRMLVAHLVKDLN
;
A
#
# COMPACT_ATOMS: atom_id res chain seq x y z
N MET A 1 41.98 14.48 32.71
CA MET A 1 41.34 13.97 31.49
C MET A 1 39.94 14.57 31.44
N ASN A 2 39.71 15.51 30.52
CA ASN A 2 38.41 16.13 30.31
C ASN A 2 37.53 15.17 29.52
N THR A 3 36.41 14.74 30.09
CA THR A 3 35.36 14.10 29.31
C THR A 3 34.38 15.18 28.86
N LEU A 4 34.43 15.46 27.56
CA LEU A 4 33.60 16.44 26.87
C LEU A 4 32.12 16.06 26.98
N PHE A 5 31.31 17.05 27.34
CA PHE A 5 29.86 17.05 27.19
C PHE A 5 29.52 16.89 25.69
N PHE A 6 28.77 15.85 25.35
CA PHE A 6 27.92 15.87 24.17
C PHE A 6 26.47 15.91 24.65
N VAL A 7 25.90 17.11 24.65
CA VAL A 7 24.45 17.29 24.68
C VAL A 7 23.97 17.00 23.26
N SER A 8 23.55 15.77 22.99
CA SER A 8 22.69 15.48 21.84
C SER A 8 21.25 15.78 22.26
N HIS A 9 20.71 16.91 21.81
CA HIS A 9 19.27 17.18 21.85
C HIS A 9 18.57 16.18 20.92
N SER A 10 18.27 14.99 21.42
CA SER A 10 17.25 14.13 20.82
C SER A 10 15.89 14.73 21.16
N HIS A 11 15.18 15.19 20.13
CA HIS A 11 13.78 15.58 20.24
C HIS A 11 12.99 14.30 20.56
N GLU A 12 12.88 13.96 21.84
CA GLU A 12 12.03 12.89 22.33
C GLU A 12 10.59 13.28 22.05
N ASN A 13 10.07 12.80 20.92
CA ASN A 13 8.63 12.76 20.73
C ASN A 13 8.08 11.78 21.77
N ASN A 14 7.60 12.34 22.89
CA ASN A 14 6.91 11.63 23.96
C ASN A 14 5.56 11.13 23.43
N VAL A 15 5.59 10.08 22.60
CA VAL A 15 4.39 9.36 22.18
C VAL A 15 3.93 8.57 23.39
N SER A 16 2.86 9.03 24.04
CA SER A 16 2.21 8.31 25.13
C SER A 16 1.85 6.90 24.66
N TYR A 17 2.23 5.87 25.43
CA TYR A 17 1.86 4.48 25.17
C TYR A 17 0.33 4.23 25.27
N GLU A 18 -0.46 5.24 25.62
CA GLU A 18 -1.92 5.17 25.69
C GLU A 18 -2.60 5.30 24.31
N ASP A 19 -1.87 5.66 23.25
CA ASP A 19 -2.39 5.77 21.88
C ASP A 19 -2.19 4.49 21.03
N VAL A 20 -2.16 3.31 21.67
CA VAL A 20 -2.11 2.04 20.92
C VAL A 20 -3.47 1.80 20.27
N VAL A 21 -3.58 2.10 18.98
CA VAL A 21 -4.73 1.74 18.15
C VAL A 21 -4.80 0.21 18.07
N ASP A 22 -5.78 -0.38 18.75
CA ASP A 22 -6.07 -1.80 18.67
C ASP A 22 -6.78 -2.10 17.34
N TRP A 23 -6.06 -2.70 16.40
CA TRP A 23 -6.60 -3.03 15.07
C TRP A 23 -7.45 -4.29 15.15
N ASN A 24 -8.75 -4.15 14.85
CA ASN A 24 -9.60 -5.33 14.69
C ASN A 24 -9.32 -6.01 13.34
N PRO A 25 -9.37 -7.34 13.24
CA PRO A 25 -9.46 -8.06 11.97
C PRO A 25 -10.39 -7.43 10.91
N SER A 26 -11.52 -6.83 11.32
CA SER A 26 -12.42 -6.13 10.40
C SER A 26 -11.78 -4.90 9.75
N ASP A 27 -10.89 -4.21 10.46
CA ASP A 27 -10.20 -3.03 9.96
C ASP A 27 -9.14 -3.42 8.94
N ILE A 28 -8.41 -4.52 9.20
CA ILE A 28 -7.48 -5.11 8.24
C ILE A 28 -8.24 -5.55 6.97
N TYR A 29 -9.40 -6.18 7.12
CA TYR A 29 -10.25 -6.57 5.99
C TYR A 29 -10.70 -5.37 5.14
N ARG A 30 -11.14 -4.29 5.78
CA ARG A 30 -11.54 -3.03 5.11
C ARG A 30 -10.35 -2.35 4.44
N LEU A 31 -9.19 -2.35 5.09
CA LEU A 31 -7.96 -1.77 4.56
C LEU A 31 -7.50 -2.49 3.30
N LYS A 32 -7.54 -3.83 3.27
CA LYS A 32 -7.26 -4.63 2.06
C LYS A 32 -8.18 -4.24 0.89
N LYS A 33 -9.48 -4.00 1.17
CA LYS A 33 -10.43 -3.51 0.15
C LYS A 33 -10.06 -2.12 -0.34
N ALA A 34 -9.65 -1.24 0.57
CA ALA A 34 -9.29 0.13 0.27
C ALA A 34 -8.05 0.18 -0.64
N VAL A 35 -7.04 -0.66 -0.38
CA VAL A 35 -5.85 -0.81 -1.23
C VAL A 35 -6.23 -1.17 -2.66
N ILE A 36 -7.04 -2.23 -2.86
CA ILE A 36 -7.50 -2.63 -4.21
C ILE A 36 -8.18 -1.45 -4.93
N LYS A 37 -9.14 -0.81 -4.25
CA LYS A 37 -9.88 0.32 -4.85
C LYS A 37 -8.97 1.50 -5.18
N GLN A 38 -8.00 1.79 -4.31
CA GLN A 38 -7.08 2.90 -4.51
C GLN A 38 -6.15 2.64 -5.69
N SER A 39 -5.56 1.44 -5.77
CA SER A 39 -4.69 1.07 -6.88
C SER A 39 -5.43 1.10 -8.22
N LEU A 40 -6.66 0.59 -8.29
CA LEU A 40 -7.46 0.66 -9.52
C LEU A 40 -7.81 2.10 -9.93
N ARG A 41 -8.10 2.98 -8.96
CA ARG A 41 -8.31 4.40 -9.22
C ARG A 41 -7.04 5.08 -9.72
N GLU A 42 -5.90 4.77 -9.13
CA GLU A 42 -4.61 5.31 -9.56
C GLU A 42 -4.31 4.90 -10.99
N ILE A 43 -4.44 3.61 -11.32
CA ILE A 43 -4.22 3.09 -12.67
C ILE A 43 -5.09 3.82 -13.71
N GLY A 44 -6.38 4.01 -13.41
CA GLY A 44 -7.36 4.58 -14.33
C GLY A 44 -7.39 6.12 -14.41
N ASP A 45 -6.88 6.85 -13.40
CA ASP A 45 -6.92 8.31 -13.40
C ASP A 45 -5.75 8.89 -14.21
N GLN A 46 -6.03 9.27 -15.46
CA GLN A 46 -5.05 9.87 -16.38
C GLN A 46 -4.49 11.22 -15.91
N ARG A 47 -5.06 11.85 -14.87
CA ARG A 47 -4.52 13.09 -14.28
C ARG A 47 -3.40 12.80 -13.27
N ARG A 48 -3.21 11.54 -12.85
CA ARG A 48 -2.09 11.13 -12.01
C ARG A 48 -0.82 11.01 -12.83
N SER A 49 0.33 11.17 -12.18
CA SER A 49 1.62 11.01 -12.86
C SER A 49 1.79 9.59 -13.37
N THR A 50 2.47 9.43 -14.51
CA THR A 50 2.79 8.12 -15.09
C THR A 50 3.50 7.21 -14.08
N THR A 51 4.36 7.79 -13.22
CA THR A 51 5.05 7.06 -12.14
C THR A 51 4.06 6.43 -11.16
N MET A 52 3.12 7.21 -10.61
CA MET A 52 2.12 6.69 -9.66
C MET A 52 1.25 5.60 -10.30
N ARG A 53 0.81 5.81 -11.55
CA ARG A 53 0.01 4.83 -12.29
C ARG A 53 0.78 3.52 -12.49
N ARG A 54 2.08 3.62 -12.80
CA ARG A 54 2.97 2.46 -12.99
C ARG A 54 3.26 1.72 -11.68
N GLU A 55 3.43 2.43 -10.56
CA GLU A 55 3.58 1.80 -9.24
C GLU A 55 2.35 0.98 -8.88
N ALA A 56 1.14 1.54 -9.06
CA ALA A 56 -0.11 0.84 -8.82
C ALA A 56 -0.29 -0.37 -9.77
N LEU A 57 0.09 -0.23 -11.04
CA LEU A 57 0.09 -1.33 -12.00
C LEU A 57 1.07 -2.44 -11.60
N ASN A 58 2.29 -2.09 -11.22
CA ASN A 58 3.31 -3.03 -10.78
C ASN A 58 2.86 -3.79 -9.53
N TRP A 59 2.21 -3.12 -8.58
CA TRP A 59 1.62 -3.77 -7.41
C TRP A 59 0.57 -4.82 -7.82
N LEU A 60 -0.33 -4.49 -8.78
CA LEU A 60 -1.36 -5.42 -9.26
C LEU A 60 -0.77 -6.63 -10.00
N MET A 61 0.29 -6.40 -10.78
CA MET A 61 0.96 -7.43 -11.58
C MET A 61 2.00 -8.25 -10.79
N SER A 62 2.43 -7.78 -9.62
CA SER A 62 3.42 -8.48 -8.80
C SER A 62 2.88 -9.83 -8.28
N ASN A 63 3.75 -10.83 -8.26
CA ASN A 63 3.50 -12.14 -7.65
C ASN A 63 4.00 -12.25 -6.21
N ASP A 64 4.44 -11.13 -5.61
CA ASP A 64 4.91 -11.10 -4.24
C ASP A 64 3.78 -11.41 -3.25
N VAL A 65 4.12 -12.10 -2.16
CA VAL A 65 3.17 -12.50 -1.12
C VAL A 65 3.54 -11.81 0.18
N HIS A 66 2.73 -10.82 0.56
CA HIS A 66 2.83 -10.08 1.82
C HIS A 66 1.42 -9.61 2.25
N PRO A 67 1.21 -9.11 3.49
CA PRO A 67 -0.13 -8.85 4.02
C PRO A 67 -1.04 -7.95 3.17
N PHE A 68 -0.46 -7.10 2.32
CA PHE A 68 -1.15 -6.17 1.42
C PHE A 68 -0.76 -6.35 -0.06
N SER A 69 -0.26 -7.53 -0.45
CA SER A 69 -0.02 -7.80 -1.87
C SER A 69 -1.33 -7.97 -2.62
N ALA A 70 -1.32 -7.79 -3.94
CA ALA A 70 -2.52 -7.95 -4.76
C ALA A 70 -3.17 -9.34 -4.60
N ILE A 71 -2.35 -10.39 -4.47
CA ILE A 71 -2.79 -11.77 -4.20
C ILE A 71 -3.58 -11.83 -2.89
N VAL A 72 -2.98 -11.41 -1.78
CA VAL A 72 -3.60 -11.51 -0.45
C VAL A 72 -4.85 -10.64 -0.34
N CYS A 73 -4.82 -9.44 -0.92
CA CYS A 73 -5.96 -8.55 -0.94
C CYS A 73 -7.12 -9.12 -1.77
N CYS A 74 -6.87 -9.63 -2.98
CA CYS A 74 -7.92 -10.20 -3.83
C CYS A 74 -8.51 -11.48 -3.23
N GLN A 75 -7.68 -12.37 -2.69
CA GLN A 75 -8.12 -13.57 -2.00
C GLN A 75 -9.03 -13.26 -0.80
N ALA A 76 -8.66 -12.26 0.01
CA ALA A 76 -9.47 -11.84 1.16
C ALA A 76 -10.90 -11.42 0.75
N HIS A 77 -11.08 -10.88 -0.46
CA HIS A 77 -12.36 -10.41 -0.99
C HIS A 77 -12.98 -11.34 -2.04
N LYS A 78 -12.46 -12.57 -2.19
CA LYS A 78 -12.90 -13.57 -3.19
C LYS A 78 -12.91 -13.04 -4.62
N LEU A 79 -11.95 -12.18 -4.96
CA LEU A 79 -11.75 -11.66 -6.30
C LEU A 79 -10.80 -12.56 -7.09
N ASP A 80 -11.12 -12.80 -8.36
CA ASP A 80 -10.22 -13.45 -9.30
C ASP A 80 -9.14 -12.45 -9.75
N LEU A 81 -7.93 -12.62 -9.20
CA LEU A 81 -6.79 -11.76 -9.50
C LEU A 81 -6.38 -11.85 -10.97
N GLU A 82 -6.42 -13.03 -11.57
CA GLU A 82 -5.96 -13.22 -12.94
C GLU A 82 -6.92 -12.56 -13.93
N HIS A 83 -8.22 -12.72 -13.68
CA HIS A 83 -9.23 -11.99 -14.44
C HIS A 83 -9.07 -10.47 -14.29
N LEU A 84 -8.80 -9.97 -13.08
CA LEU A 84 -8.57 -8.54 -12.84
C LEU A 84 -7.34 -8.02 -13.59
N ARG A 85 -6.23 -8.76 -13.56
CA ARG A 85 -4.99 -8.43 -14.30
C ARG A 85 -5.26 -8.34 -15.80
N MET A 86 -5.97 -9.32 -16.37
CA MET A 86 -6.35 -9.29 -17.79
C MET A 86 -7.19 -8.07 -18.14
N LEU A 87 -8.20 -7.73 -17.34
CA LEU A 87 -9.06 -6.56 -17.59
C LEU A 87 -8.25 -5.26 -17.53
N VAL A 88 -7.39 -5.11 -16.53
CA VAL A 88 -6.56 -3.91 -16.39
C VAL A 88 -5.53 -3.81 -17.51
N ALA A 89 -4.88 -4.91 -17.90
CA ALA A 89 -3.92 -4.92 -19.00
C ALA A 89 -4.54 -4.43 -20.32
N HIS A 90 -5.81 -4.75 -20.58
CA HIS A 90 -6.51 -4.26 -21.77
C HIS A 90 -6.82 -2.76 -21.74
N LEU A 91 -7.01 -2.18 -20.56
CA LEU A 91 -7.34 -0.78 -20.38
C LEU A 91 -6.10 0.13 -20.43
N VAL A 92 -4.94 -0.40 -20.04
CA VAL A 92 -3.73 0.38 -19.80
C VAL A 92 -2.71 0.15 -20.91
N LYS A 93 -3.05 0.60 -22.12
CA LYS A 93 -2.16 0.49 -23.29
C LYS A 93 -1.05 1.55 -23.31
N ASP A 94 -1.22 2.61 -22.52
CA ASP A 94 -0.36 3.79 -22.48
C ASP A 94 0.77 3.68 -21.44
N LEU A 95 0.77 2.65 -20.58
CA LEU A 95 1.84 2.45 -19.58
C LEU A 95 2.82 1.31 -19.94
N ASN A 96 2.54 0.57 -21.02
CA ASN A 96 3.41 -0.45 -21.61
C ASN A 96 4.53 0.17 -22.45
#